data_AF-A2YJN4-F1
#
_entry.id   AF-A2YJN4-F1
#
_cell.length_a   1.000
_cell.length_b   1.000
_cell.length_c   1.000
_cell.angle_alpha   90.00
_cell.angle_beta   90.00
_cell.angle_gamma   90.00
#
_symmetry.space_group_name_H-M   'P 1'
#
loop_
_entity.id
_entity.type
_entity.pdbx_description
1 polymer ?
#
loop_
_entity_poly.entity_id
_entity_poly.type
_entity_poly.pdbx_seq_one_letter_code
_entity_poly.pdbx_strand_id
1 'polypeptide(L)'
;MAAAATTTVEVSDDGDHPVLRDDERGIPRSLTLLAAIVEADAARHAAAATRPAESDLVRAFRGGATPTVAIGEFLERIHAFVRLESVRHDIREIGHSAIPNGGIRWNAIPQNGFAK
;
A
#
# COMPACT_ATOMS: atom_id res chain seq x y z
N MET A 1 49.83 -16.83 9.42
CA MET A 1 48.49 -16.24 9.61
C MET A 1 47.68 -16.59 8.36
N ALA A 2 46.78 -17.57 8.44
CA ALA A 2 45.98 -18.01 7.31
C ALA A 2 44.77 -17.07 7.14
N ALA A 3 44.57 -16.54 5.93
CA ALA A 3 43.42 -15.70 5.60
C ALA A 3 42.18 -16.58 5.48
N ALA A 4 41.17 -16.31 6.31
CA ALA A 4 39.87 -16.95 6.22
C ALA A 4 39.18 -16.47 4.94
N ALA A 5 38.89 -17.39 4.03
CA ALA A 5 38.08 -17.13 2.85
C ALA A 5 36.64 -16.87 3.30
N THR A 6 36.24 -15.59 3.30
CA THR A 6 34.84 -15.21 3.48
C THR A 6 34.06 -15.72 2.29
N THR A 7 33.37 -16.84 2.46
CA THR A 7 32.45 -17.37 1.45
C THR A 7 31.16 -16.55 1.55
N THR A 8 31.07 -15.49 0.75
CA THR A 8 29.78 -14.83 0.49
C THR A 8 28.94 -15.82 -0.28
N VAL A 9 28.01 -16.47 0.42
CA VAL A 9 26.93 -17.21 -0.22
C VAL A 9 26.05 -16.16 -0.89
N GLU A 10 26.26 -15.98 -2.18
CA GLU A 10 25.34 -15.26 -3.06
C GLU A 10 24.04 -16.08 -3.07
N VAL A 11 23.08 -15.70 -2.25
CA VAL A 11 21.72 -16.22 -2.34
C VAL A 11 21.15 -15.67 -3.65
N SER A 12 21.07 -16.52 -4.68
CA SER A 12 20.31 -16.22 -5.89
C SER A 12 18.86 -16.03 -5.46
N ASP A 13 18.45 -14.78 -5.32
CA ASP A 13 17.06 -14.43 -5.23
C ASP A 13 16.47 -14.55 -6.64
N ASP A 14 15.98 -15.75 -6.98
CA ASP A 14 15.33 -16.02 -8.26
C ASP A 14 14.03 -15.19 -8.47
N GLY A 15 13.67 -14.33 -7.50
CA GLY A 15 12.54 -13.38 -7.57
C GLY A 15 11.17 -14.05 -7.50
N ASP A 16 11.11 -15.37 -7.63
CA ASP A 16 9.88 -16.14 -7.59
C ASP A 16 9.49 -16.53 -6.16
N HIS A 17 9.03 -15.53 -5.42
CA HIS A 17 8.53 -15.72 -4.06
C HIS A 17 7.01 -15.93 -4.10
N PRO A 18 6.50 -17.13 -3.81
CA PRO A 18 5.05 -17.40 -3.84
C PRO A 18 4.25 -16.54 -2.85
N VAL A 19 4.91 -15.97 -1.83
CA VAL A 19 4.35 -14.99 -0.88
C VAL A 19 4.25 -13.57 -1.44
N LEU A 20 5.06 -13.22 -2.44
CA LEU A 20 4.97 -11.93 -3.16
C LEU A 20 3.98 -11.98 -4.32
N ARG A 21 3.50 -13.16 -4.69
CA ARG A 21 2.48 -13.32 -5.74
C ARG A 21 1.13 -12.80 -5.28
N ASP A 22 0.38 -12.26 -6.22
CA ASP A 22 -1.01 -11.88 -6.03
C ASP A 22 -1.90 -13.12 -5.85
N ASP A 23 -2.98 -12.95 -5.11
CA ASP A 23 -4.10 -13.89 -5.08
C ASP A 23 -5.01 -13.76 -6.32
N GLU A 24 -6.10 -14.53 -6.36
CA GLU A 24 -7.08 -14.50 -7.45
C GLU A 24 -7.78 -13.14 -7.62
N ARG A 25 -7.73 -12.27 -6.60
CA ARG A 25 -8.31 -10.92 -6.57
C ARG A 25 -7.28 -9.87 -6.98
N GLY A 26 -6.04 -10.26 -7.28
CA GLY A 26 -4.95 -9.32 -7.59
C GLY A 26 -4.41 -8.60 -6.35
N ILE A 27 -4.56 -9.21 -5.16
CA ILE A 27 -4.07 -8.69 -3.88
C ILE A 27 -2.79 -9.45 -3.51
N PRO A 28 -1.68 -8.76 -3.21
CA PRO A 28 -0.44 -9.41 -2.80
C PRO A 28 -0.65 -10.30 -1.58
N ARG A 29 -0.27 -11.58 -1.65
CA ARG A 29 -0.34 -12.51 -0.49
C ARG A 29 0.47 -12.03 0.71
N SER A 30 1.48 -11.20 0.47
CA SER A 30 2.28 -10.53 1.48
C SER A 30 1.44 -9.59 2.38
N LEU A 31 0.31 -9.05 1.89
CA LEU A 31 -0.61 -8.25 2.71
C LEU A 31 -1.25 -9.07 3.82
N THR A 32 -1.67 -10.30 3.52
CA THR A 32 -2.23 -11.21 4.53
C THR A 32 -1.19 -11.53 5.61
N LEU A 33 0.06 -11.77 5.20
CA LEU A 33 1.15 -11.99 6.14
C LEU A 33 1.42 -10.75 7.00
N LEU A 34 1.47 -9.57 6.39
CA LEU A 34 1.65 -8.30 7.09
C LEU A 34 0.54 -8.07 8.11
N ALA A 35 -0.71 -8.30 7.74
CA ALA A 35 -1.86 -8.18 8.63
C ALA A 35 -1.68 -9.07 9.87
N ALA A 36 -1.32 -10.35 9.68
CA ALA A 36 -1.08 -11.27 10.78
C ALA A 36 0.07 -10.83 11.71
N ILE A 37 1.15 -10.29 11.15
CA ILE A 37 2.28 -9.75 11.94
C ILE A 37 1.82 -8.54 12.76
N VAL A 38 1.07 -7.62 12.16
CA VAL A 38 0.55 -6.43 12.85
C VAL A 38 -0.42 -6.81 13.97
N GLU A 39 -1.31 -7.78 13.75
CA GLU A 39 -2.21 -8.29 14.80
C GLU A 39 -1.45 -8.91 15.96
N ALA A 40 -0.46 -9.77 15.66
CA ALA A 40 0.37 -10.40 16.67
C ALA A 40 1.19 -9.36 17.46
N ASP A 41 1.73 -8.35 16.79
CA ASP A 41 2.48 -7.27 17.42
C ASP A 41 1.58 -6.38 18.29
N ALA A 42 0.41 -5.99 17.78
CA ALA A 42 -0.58 -5.22 18.53
C ALA A 42 -1.02 -5.94 19.81
N ALA A 43 -1.24 -7.27 19.74
CA ALA A 43 -1.59 -8.07 20.90
C ALA A 43 -0.47 -8.09 21.95
N ARG A 44 0.80 -8.22 21.53
CA ARG A 44 1.97 -8.17 22.44
C ARG A 44 2.13 -6.81 23.11
N HIS A 45 1.80 -5.74 22.39
CA HIS A 45 1.98 -4.36 22.85
C HIS A 45 0.71 -3.70 23.40
N ALA A 46 -0.40 -4.44 23.56
CA ALA A 46 -1.68 -3.90 24.00
C ALA A 46 -1.59 -3.11 25.33
N ALA A 47 -0.75 -3.58 26.26
CA ALA A 47 -0.52 -2.91 27.54
C ALA A 47 0.24 -1.56 27.43
N ALA A 48 0.96 -1.31 26.33
CA ALA A 48 1.61 -0.02 26.08
C ALA A 48 0.60 1.05 25.65
N ALA A 49 -0.55 0.65 25.09
CA ALA A 49 -1.59 1.58 24.66
C ALA A 49 -2.29 2.27 25.85
N THR A 50 -2.26 1.70 27.05
CA THR A 50 -2.88 2.29 28.25
C THR A 50 -1.98 3.28 28.99
N ARG A 51 -0.67 3.31 28.70
CA ARG A 51 0.28 4.26 29.30
C ARG A 51 0.06 5.66 28.74
N PRO A 52 0.37 6.75 29.45
CA PRO A 52 0.35 8.09 28.86
C PRO A 52 1.19 8.16 27.56
N ALA A 53 0.72 8.90 26.57
CA ALA A 53 1.50 9.10 25.36
C ALA A 53 2.70 10.01 25.67
N GLU A 54 3.90 9.53 25.36
CA GLU A 54 5.15 10.26 25.61
C GLU A 54 5.33 11.46 24.67
N SER A 55 4.63 11.46 23.53
CA SER A 55 4.64 12.55 22.55
C SER A 55 3.28 12.73 21.87
N ASP A 56 3.06 13.92 21.31
CA ASP A 56 1.85 14.22 20.53
C ASP A 56 1.72 13.33 19.29
N LEU A 57 2.84 12.91 18.69
CA LEU A 57 2.86 11.98 17.56
C LEU A 57 2.34 10.60 17.99
N VAL A 58 2.83 10.06 19.10
CA VAL A 58 2.32 8.80 19.66
C VAL A 58 0.83 8.92 19.99
N ARG A 59 0.39 10.07 20.51
CA ARG A 59 -1.04 10.33 20.79
C ARG A 59 -1.88 10.32 19.51
N ALA A 60 -1.39 10.90 18.41
CA ALA A 60 -2.10 10.91 17.12
C ALA A 60 -2.27 9.50 16.53
N PHE A 61 -1.26 8.64 16.66
CA PHE A 61 -1.27 7.29 16.10
C PHE A 61 -1.93 6.23 16.97
N ARG A 62 -2.02 6.44 18.29
CA ARG A 62 -2.69 5.48 19.19
C ARG A 62 -4.19 5.37 18.91
N GLY A 63 -4.78 6.40 18.31
CA GLY A 63 -6.21 6.48 18.08
C GLY A 63 -6.99 6.58 19.39
N GLY A 64 -8.26 6.95 19.29
CA GLY A 64 -9.19 6.93 20.42
C GLY A 64 -9.76 5.55 20.62
N ALA A 65 -10.88 5.28 19.95
CA ALA A 65 -11.55 3.98 20.00
C ALA A 65 -10.83 2.92 19.16
N THR A 66 -10.96 1.66 19.58
CA THR A 66 -10.56 0.49 18.78
C THR A 66 -11.25 0.53 17.42
N PRO A 67 -10.50 0.40 16.31
CA PRO A 67 -11.09 0.33 14.98
C PRO A 67 -12.08 -0.84 14.87
N THR A 68 -13.21 -0.62 14.20
CA THR A 68 -14.21 -1.67 13.93
C THR A 68 -13.89 -2.52 12.71
N VAL A 69 -12.92 -2.08 11.90
CA VAL A 69 -12.48 -2.74 10.67
C VAL A 69 -11.23 -3.55 10.99
N ALA A 70 -11.17 -4.80 10.55
CA ALA A 70 -9.98 -5.64 10.69
C ALA A 70 -8.79 -5.05 9.91
N ILE A 71 -7.57 -5.19 10.43
CA ILE A 71 -6.39 -4.60 9.80
C ILE A 71 -6.15 -5.15 8.38
N GLY A 72 -6.42 -6.44 8.14
CA GLY A 72 -6.35 -7.02 6.81
C GLY A 72 -7.25 -6.31 5.80
N GLU A 73 -8.53 -6.13 6.13
CA GLU A 73 -9.48 -5.40 5.28
C GLU A 73 -9.05 -3.95 5.06
N PHE A 74 -8.58 -3.28 6.12
CA PHE A 74 -8.08 -1.91 6.01
C PHE A 74 -6.91 -1.79 5.02
N LEU A 75 -5.94 -2.71 5.10
CA LEU A 75 -4.79 -2.76 4.20
C LEU A 75 -5.20 -3.08 2.76
N GLU A 76 -6.16 -3.99 2.54
CA GLU A 76 -6.72 -4.27 1.22
C GLU A 76 -7.33 -3.01 0.58
N ARG A 77 -8.07 -2.21 1.36
CA ARG A 77 -8.66 -0.95 0.88
C ARG A 77 -7.61 0.08 0.51
N ILE A 78 -6.53 0.19 1.29
CA ILE A 78 -5.40 1.07 0.95
C ILE A 78 -4.75 0.59 -0.35
N HIS A 79 -4.47 -0.71 -0.47
CA HIS A 79 -3.88 -1.27 -1.68
C HIS A 79 -4.74 -0.98 -2.92
N ALA A 80 -6.05 -1.22 -2.84
CA ALA A 80 -6.98 -0.90 -3.92
C ALA A 80 -7.00 0.60 -4.26
N PHE A 81 -7.03 1.47 -3.25
CA PHE A 81 -7.00 2.92 -3.46
C PHE A 81 -5.71 3.39 -4.14
N VAL A 82 -4.55 2.93 -3.69
CA VAL A 82 -3.25 3.28 -4.27
C VAL A 82 -3.16 2.78 -5.71
N ARG A 83 -3.62 1.56 -6.00
CA ARG A 83 -3.62 1.01 -7.36
C ARG A 83 -4.52 1.82 -8.30
N LEU A 84 -5.72 2.22 -7.85
CA LEU A 84 -6.62 3.08 -8.61
C LEU A 84 -6.04 4.49 -8.83
N GLU A 85 -5.33 5.04 -7.85
CA GLU A 85 -4.65 6.33 -7.99
C GLU A 85 -3.45 6.22 -8.96
N SER A 86 -2.68 5.14 -8.90
CA SER A 86 -1.59 4.86 -9.85
C SER A 86 -2.12 4.81 -11.29
N VAL A 87 -3.19 4.05 -11.54
CA VAL A 87 -3.83 3.99 -12.87
C VAL A 87 -4.30 5.36 -13.34
N ARG A 88 -4.82 6.21 -12.44
CA ARG A 88 -5.22 7.58 -12.77
C ARG A 88 -4.04 8.48 -13.13
N HIS A 89 -2.90 8.33 -12.46
CA HIS A 89 -1.68 9.05 -12.80
C HIS A 89 -1.12 8.60 -14.16
N ASP A 90 -1.08 7.29 -14.41
CA ASP A 90 -0.60 6.72 -15.68
C ASP A 90 -1.45 7.21 -16.88
N ILE A 91 -2.78 7.25 -16.75
CA ILE A 91 -3.67 7.76 -17.80
C ILE A 91 -3.41 9.26 -18.06
N ARG A 92 -3.11 10.04 -17.03
CA ARG A 92 -2.82 11.48 -17.15
C ARG A 92 -1.47 11.76 -17.80
N GLU A 93 -0.49 10.89 -17.57
CA GLU A 93 0.84 10.96 -18.19
C GLU A 93 0.77 10.56 -19.68
N ILE A 94 0.05 9.48 -20.01
CA ILE A 94 -0.20 9.08 -21.40
C ILE A 94 -0.97 10.18 -22.16
N GLY A 95 -1.95 10.81 -21.51
CA GLY A 95 -2.69 11.94 -22.06
C GLY A 95 -1.86 13.21 -22.31
N HIS A 96 -0.72 13.37 -21.62
CA HIS A 96 0.24 14.46 -21.86
C HIS A 96 1.31 14.13 -22.91
N SER A 97 1.60 12.85 -23.13
CA SER A 97 2.65 12.41 -24.06
C SER A 97 2.19 12.38 -25.53
N ALA A 98 0.88 12.30 -25.78
CA ALA A 98 0.32 12.23 -27.13
C ALA A 98 -0.17 13.59 -27.67
N ILE A 99 0.70 14.59 -27.80
CA ILE A 99 0.46 15.72 -28.72
C ILE A 99 1.76 16.13 -29.46
N PRO A 100 2.10 15.47 -30.59
CA PRO A 100 2.94 16.10 -31.59
C PRO A 100 2.05 17.02 -32.44
N ASN A 101 2.27 18.33 -32.32
CA ASN A 101 1.67 19.43 -33.09
C ASN A 101 0.28 19.95 -32.64
N GLY A 102 0.33 21.00 -31.81
CA GLY A 102 -0.45 22.24 -31.99
C GLY A 102 -1.98 22.15 -32.04
N GLY A 103 -2.63 22.28 -30.88
CA GLY A 103 -4.02 22.73 -30.79
C GLY A 103 -4.81 22.09 -29.64
N ILE A 104 -4.93 22.79 -28.51
CA ILE A 104 -5.85 22.39 -27.44
C ILE A 104 -7.28 22.70 -27.92
N ARG A 105 -8.03 21.68 -28.36
CA ARG A 105 -9.51 21.77 -28.39
C ARG A 105 -10.06 21.21 -27.09
N TRP A 106 -10.61 22.09 -26.27
CA TRP A 106 -11.46 21.73 -25.15
C TRP A 106 -12.78 21.17 -25.68
N ASN A 107 -12.89 19.85 -25.83
CA ASN A 107 -14.20 19.22 -25.93
C ASN A 107 -14.71 19.02 -24.50
N ALA A 108 -15.69 19.84 -24.13
CA ALA A 108 -16.44 19.75 -22.90
C ALA A 108 -16.98 18.32 -22.73
N ILE A 109 -16.70 17.73 -21.56
CA ILE A 109 -17.31 16.47 -21.12
C ILE A 109 -18.82 16.71 -20.99
N PRO A 110 -19.70 15.94 -21.65
CA PRO A 110 -21.13 16.07 -21.45
C PRO A 110 -21.49 15.66 -20.01
N GLN A 111 -21.97 16.64 -19.24
CA GLN A 111 -22.61 16.42 -17.95
C GLN A 111 -23.97 15.77 -18.22
N ASN A 112 -24.05 14.45 -18.17
CA ASN A 112 -25.34 13.76 -18.14
C ASN A 112 -26.01 14.03 -16.79
N GLY A 113 -27.12 14.77 -16.81
CA GLY A 113 -28.08 14.77 -15.71
C GLY A 113 -28.81 16.09 -15.48
N PHE A 114 -29.87 16.34 -16.25
CA PHE A 114 -30.98 17.16 -15.75
C PHE A 114 -32.23 16.28 -15.63
N ALA A 115 -32.52 15.90 -14.39
CA ALA A 115 -33.84 15.48 -13.97
C ALA A 115 -34.57 16.71 -13.41
N LYS A 116 -35.51 17.22 -14.21
CA LYS A 116 -36.90 17.65 -13.93
C LYS A 116 -37.28 18.83 -14.82
#